data_AF-A0A251SX48-F1
#
_entry.id   AF-A0A251SX48-F1
#
_cell.length_a   1.000
_cell.length_b   1.000
_cell.length_c   1.000
_cell.angle_alpha   90.00
_cell.angle_beta   90.00
_cell.angle_gamma   90.00
#
_symmetry.space_group_name_H-M   'P 1'
#
loop_
_entity.id
_entity.type
_entity.pdbx_description
1 polymer ?
#
loop_
_entity_poly.entity_id
_entity_poly.type
_entity_poly.pdbx_seq_one_letter_code
_entity_poly.pdbx_strand_id
1 'polypeptide(L)'
;MESLLAEATAYGNEDENLSPEAKAQKALECPCIQNLRTGPCGSQFSEAFLCFMKSNAEEKGSDCVNPFVALQKCIQINPNAFPSDVLENDEAEAQEKPVQDYKIIPPKWSLETANAKPKL
;
A
#
# COMPACT_ATOMS: atom_id res chain seq x y z
N MET A 1 1.86 -7.23 7.61
CA MET A 1 0.96 -6.50 6.68
C MET A 1 0.37 -7.35 5.56
N GLU A 2 1.14 -8.25 4.91
CA GLU A 2 0.66 -9.01 3.74
C GLU A 2 -0.57 -9.89 4.01
N SER A 3 -0.70 -10.43 5.24
CA SER A 3 -1.85 -11.26 5.63
C SER A 3 -3.19 -10.50 5.64
N LEU A 4 -3.22 -9.25 6.09
CA LEU A 4 -4.46 -8.46 6.20
C LEU A 4 -4.95 -8.00 4.82
N LEU A 5 -4.01 -7.66 3.93
CA LEU A 5 -4.34 -7.26 2.55
C LEU A 5 -4.82 -8.47 1.75
N ALA A 6 -4.22 -9.65 1.94
CA ALA A 6 -4.69 -10.89 1.32
C ALA A 6 -6.11 -11.24 1.77
N GLU A 7 -6.41 -11.10 3.07
CA GLU A 7 -7.75 -11.31 3.61
C GLU A 7 -8.78 -10.32 3.05
N ALA A 8 -8.42 -9.03 2.98
CA ALA A 8 -9.28 -8.02 2.36
C ALA A 8 -9.56 -8.31 0.87
N THR A 9 -8.54 -8.77 0.15
CA THR A 9 -8.68 -9.19 -1.25
C THR A 9 -9.61 -10.39 -1.39
N ALA A 10 -9.51 -11.36 -0.48
CA ALA A 10 -10.41 -12.52 -0.44
C ALA A 10 -11.85 -12.11 -0.13
N TYR A 11 -12.04 -11.18 0.81
CA TYR A 11 -13.34 -10.61 1.15
C TYR A 11 -14.02 -9.92 -0.05
N GLY A 12 -13.24 -9.19 -0.86
CA GLY A 12 -13.74 -8.60 -2.11
C GLY A 12 -14.14 -9.63 -3.17
N ASN A 13 -13.55 -10.83 -3.13
CA ASN A 13 -13.76 -11.89 -4.12
C ASN A 13 -14.84 -12.92 -3.73
N GLU A 14 -15.54 -12.74 -2.61
CA GLU A 14 -16.62 -13.65 -2.19
C GLU A 14 -17.76 -13.77 -3.22
N ASP A 15 -17.99 -12.72 -4.02
CA ASP A 15 -18.98 -12.74 -5.09
C ASP A 15 -18.28 -12.58 -6.44
N GLU A 16 -18.21 -13.69 -7.18
CA GLU A 16 -17.54 -13.75 -8.47
C GLU A 16 -18.24 -12.92 -9.56
N ASN A 17 -19.54 -12.59 -9.39
CA ASN A 17 -20.33 -11.84 -10.35
C ASN A 17 -20.16 -10.31 -10.25
N LEU A 18 -19.44 -9.83 -9.23
CA LEU A 18 -19.16 -8.42 -9.07
C LEU A 18 -18.17 -7.90 -10.11
N SER A 19 -18.35 -6.64 -10.53
CA SER A 19 -17.36 -5.95 -11.36
C SER A 19 -16.04 -5.80 -10.59
N PRO A 20 -14.89 -5.66 -11.28
CA PRO A 20 -13.60 -5.42 -10.61
C PRO A 20 -13.63 -4.22 -9.66
N GLU A 21 -14.40 -3.19 -10.01
CA GLU A 21 -14.57 -1.99 -9.19
C GLU A 21 -15.40 -2.27 -7.93
N ALA A 22 -16.48 -3.06 -8.05
CA ALA A 22 -17.28 -3.48 -6.91
C ALA A 22 -16.51 -4.43 -5.99
N LYS A 23 -15.67 -5.32 -6.55
CA LYS A 23 -14.77 -6.19 -5.76
C LYS A 23 -13.73 -5.37 -5.00
N ALA A 24 -13.14 -4.36 -5.64
CA ALA A 24 -12.20 -3.45 -4.98
C ALA A 24 -12.88 -2.67 -3.83
N GLN A 25 -14.09 -2.18 -4.06
CA GLN A 25 -14.87 -1.48 -3.03
C GLN A 25 -15.23 -2.40 -1.87
N LYS A 26 -15.70 -3.61 -2.17
CA LYS A 26 -16.03 -4.62 -1.15
C LYS A 26 -14.79 -5.02 -0.35
N ALA A 27 -13.65 -5.22 -1.00
CA ALA A 27 -12.37 -5.48 -0.34
C ALA A 27 -12.00 -4.33 0.61
N LEU A 28 -12.18 -3.07 0.18
CA LEU A 28 -11.96 -1.90 1.02
C LEU A 28 -12.85 -1.94 2.27
N GLU A 29 -14.06 -2.46 2.18
CA GLU A 29 -15.01 -2.58 3.30
C GLU A 29 -14.67 -3.67 4.31
N CYS A 30 -13.66 -4.52 4.05
CA CYS A 30 -13.27 -5.59 4.97
C CYS A 30 -12.99 -5.04 6.39
N PRO A 31 -13.62 -5.63 7.44
CA PRO A 31 -13.34 -5.26 8.82
C PRO A 31 -11.86 -5.44 9.20
N CYS A 32 -11.18 -6.39 8.55
CA CYS A 32 -9.76 -6.68 8.72
C CYS A 32 -8.82 -5.50 8.45
N ILE A 33 -9.22 -4.56 7.58
CA ILE A 33 -8.45 -3.34 7.25
C ILE A 33 -9.14 -2.06 7.70
N GLN A 34 -10.20 -2.17 8.52
CA GLN A 34 -10.95 -1.01 9.02
C GLN A 34 -10.04 0.00 9.72
N ASN A 35 -9.14 -0.48 10.58
CA ASN A 35 -8.19 0.37 11.31
C ASN A 35 -7.26 1.16 10.39
N LEU A 36 -6.96 0.63 9.20
CA LEU A 36 -6.13 1.31 8.21
C LEU A 36 -6.89 2.45 7.50
N ARG A 37 -8.22 2.37 7.42
CA ARG A 37 -9.09 3.36 6.74
C ARG A 37 -9.57 4.48 7.63
N THR A 38 -9.74 4.22 8.93
CA THR A 38 -10.28 5.20 9.89
C THR A 38 -9.21 6.07 10.53
N GLY A 39 -7.93 5.74 10.32
CA GLY A 39 -6.79 6.49 10.84
C GLY A 39 -6.48 7.79 10.07
N PRO A 40 -5.49 8.58 10.55
CA PRO A 40 -5.13 9.88 9.96
C PRO A 40 -4.60 9.80 8.53
N CYS A 41 -4.12 8.63 8.09
CA CYS A 41 -3.70 8.35 6.71
C CYS A 41 -4.68 7.49 5.92
N GLY A 42 -5.89 7.31 6.44
CA GLY A 42 -6.86 6.35 5.91
C GLY A 42 -7.43 6.70 4.53
N SER A 43 -7.46 8.00 4.19
CA SER A 43 -7.84 8.43 2.83
C SER A 43 -6.80 8.02 1.81
N GLN A 44 -5.51 8.27 2.08
CA GLN A 44 -4.41 7.89 1.19
C GLN A 44 -4.31 6.36 1.08
N PHE A 45 -4.54 5.65 2.19
CA PHE A 45 -4.60 4.19 2.18
C PHE A 45 -5.72 3.68 1.28
N SER A 46 -6.92 4.22 1.42
CA SER A 46 -8.07 3.81 0.63
C SER A 46 -7.85 4.06 -0.87
N GLU A 47 -7.28 5.21 -1.23
CA GLU A 47 -6.95 5.55 -2.62
C GLU A 47 -5.90 4.60 -3.21
N ALA A 48 -4.81 4.34 -2.48
CA ALA A 48 -3.76 3.43 -2.92
C ALA A 48 -4.26 1.98 -3.04
N PHE A 49 -5.04 1.52 -2.06
CA PHE A 49 -5.62 0.18 -2.04
C PHE A 49 -6.61 -0.04 -3.20
N LEU A 50 -7.53 0.90 -3.42
CA LEU A 50 -8.47 0.81 -4.54
C LEU A 50 -7.75 0.85 -5.89
N CYS A 51 -6.71 1.67 -6.02
CA CYS A 51 -5.92 1.70 -7.25
C CYS A 51 -5.25 0.34 -7.48
N PHE A 52 -4.57 -0.21 -6.47
CA PHE A 52 -3.91 -1.52 -6.56
C PHE A 52 -4.88 -2.64 -6.96
N MET A 53 -6.06 -2.68 -6.35
CA MET A 53 -7.09 -3.68 -6.67
C MET A 53 -7.62 -3.55 -8.11
N LYS A 54 -7.68 -2.33 -8.66
CA LYS A 54 -8.18 -2.05 -10.01
C LYS A 54 -7.09 -2.11 -11.09
N SER A 55 -5.82 -2.04 -10.71
CA SER A 55 -4.68 -2.04 -11.64
C SER A 55 -4.74 -3.26 -12.57
N ASN A 56 -4.63 -3.02 -13.88
CA ASN A 56 -4.48 -4.07 -14.89
C ASN A 56 -3.07 -4.12 -15.49
N ALA A 57 -2.13 -3.37 -14.91
CA ALA A 57 -0.73 -3.43 -15.32
C ALA A 57 -0.12 -4.83 -15.08
N GLU A 58 0.87 -5.19 -15.90
CA GLU A 58 1.59 -6.48 -15.82
C GLU A 58 2.18 -6.68 -14.42
N GLU A 59 2.84 -5.64 -13.90
CA GLU A 59 3.15 -5.55 -12.48
C GLU A 59 2.02 -4.78 -11.79
N LYS A 60 1.21 -5.50 -10.99
CA LYS A 60 0.06 -4.94 -10.28
C LYS A 60 0.47 -3.72 -9.45
N GLY A 61 -0.21 -2.59 -9.67
CA GLY A 61 0.01 -1.33 -8.96
C GLY A 61 1.15 -0.47 -9.49
N SER A 62 1.83 -0.87 -10.56
CA SER A 62 2.85 -0.02 -11.21
C SER A 62 2.29 1.28 -11.81
N ASP A 63 1.00 1.30 -12.14
CA ASP A 63 0.23 2.49 -12.53
C ASP A 63 -0.28 3.32 -11.33
N CYS A 64 -0.11 2.81 -10.10
CA CYS A 64 -0.65 3.38 -8.87
C CYS A 64 0.41 4.03 -7.97
N VAL A 65 1.61 4.31 -8.49
CA VAL A 65 2.74 4.82 -7.70
C VAL A 65 2.39 6.12 -6.95
N ASN A 66 1.66 7.04 -7.58
CA ASN A 66 1.32 8.33 -6.97
C ASN A 66 0.49 8.18 -5.67
N PRO A 67 -0.62 7.42 -5.65
CA PRO A 67 -1.34 7.07 -4.42
C PRO A 67 -0.44 6.48 -3.32
N PHE A 68 0.45 5.53 -3.66
CA PHE A 68 1.35 4.92 -2.68
C PHE A 68 2.37 5.91 -2.10
N VAL A 69 2.89 6.82 -2.93
CA VAL A 69 3.78 7.89 -2.46
C VAL A 69 3.05 8.85 -1.53
N ALA A 70 1.79 9.17 -1.81
CA ALA A 70 0.98 10.03 -0.92
C ALA A 70 0.74 9.36 0.44
N LEU A 71 0.45 8.06 0.44
CA LEU A 71 0.31 7.27 1.67
C LEU A 71 1.62 7.26 2.48
N GLN A 72 2.75 6.98 1.82
CA GLN A 72 4.06 6.97 2.48
C GLN A 72 4.40 8.32 3.12
N LYS A 73 4.15 9.43 2.41
CA LYS A 73 4.34 10.78 2.96
C LYS A 73 3.46 11.01 4.19
N CYS A 74 2.21 10.55 4.18
CA CYS A 74 1.34 10.68 5.34
C CYS A 74 1.88 9.92 6.55
N ILE A 75 2.35 8.68 6.36
CA ILE A 75 2.95 7.84 7.42
C ILE A 75 4.18 8.52 8.03
N GLN A 76 5.04 9.11 7.20
CA GLN A 76 6.23 9.83 7.68
C GLN A 76 5.88 11.00 8.60
N ILE A 77 4.78 11.70 8.34
CA ILE A 77 4.30 12.82 9.16
C ILE A 77 3.56 12.31 10.41
N ASN A 78 2.96 11.12 10.33
CA ASN A 78 2.14 10.54 11.39
C ASN A 78 2.67 9.13 11.74
N PRO A 79 3.75 9.03 12.53
CA PRO A 79 4.35 7.74 12.87
C PRO A 79 3.40 6.82 13.65
N ASN A 80 2.39 7.38 14.32
CA ASN A 80 1.35 6.65 15.04
C ASN A 80 0.06 6.45 14.21
N ALA A 81 0.10 6.68 12.88
CA ALA A 81 -1.07 6.59 12.01
C ALA A 81 -1.62 5.17 11.88
N PHE A 82 -0.74 4.19 12.04
CA PHE A 82 -1.07 2.78 11.96
C PHE A 82 -0.74 2.13 13.31
N PRO A 83 -1.56 1.17 13.77
CA PRO A 83 -1.30 0.47 15.03
C PRO A 83 0.10 -0.13 15.00
N SER A 84 0.79 -0.11 16.15
CA SER A 84 2.12 -0.70 16.26
C SER A 84 2.11 -2.18 15.86
N ASP A 85 1.02 -2.93 16.09
CA ASP A 85 0.82 -4.31 15.60
C ASP A 85 0.90 -4.46 14.06
N VAL A 86 0.72 -3.37 13.31
CA VAL A 86 0.85 -3.31 11.84
C VAL A 86 2.28 -2.95 11.41
N LEU A 87 3.01 -2.23 12.28
CA LEU A 87 4.39 -1.77 12.09
C LEU A 87 5.42 -2.69 12.74
N GLU A 88 5.00 -3.55 13.67
CA GLU A 88 5.83 -4.46 14.45
C GLU A 88 6.17 -5.70 13.63
N ASN A 89 7.13 -5.52 12.73
CA ASN A 89 8.17 -6.52 12.49
C ASN A 89 9.57 -5.91 12.70
N ASP A 90 9.67 -4.83 13.48
CA ASP A 90 10.91 -4.36 14.07
C ASP A 90 10.56 -3.71 15.43
N GLU A 91 11.27 -4.11 16.47
CA GLU A 91 10.83 -4.11 17.85
C GLU A 91 10.51 -2.72 18.43
N ALA A 92 9.46 -2.66 19.23
CA ALA A 92 9.06 -1.47 19.96
C ALA A 92 10.12 -1.02 20.99
N GLU A 93 10.74 0.13 20.75
CA GLU A 93 11.17 1.02 21.82
C GLU A 93 10.72 2.44 21.49
N ALA A 94 9.82 2.96 22.32
CA ALA A 94 9.51 4.38 22.42
C ALA A 94 10.76 5.14 22.90
N GLN A 95 11.63 5.49 21.95
CA GLN A 95 12.70 6.45 22.11
C GLN A 95 12.77 7.24 20.81
N GLU A 96 12.93 8.56 20.87
CA GLU A 96 13.30 9.36 19.70
C GLU A 96 14.51 8.70 19.01
N LYS A 97 14.28 7.93 17.94
CA LYS A 97 15.31 7.24 17.17
C LYS A 97 15.28 7.75 15.72
N PRO A 98 16.47 7.94 15.14
CA PRO A 98 16.69 8.74 13.94
C PRO A 98 16.00 8.12 12.74
N VAL A 99 15.71 8.93 11.72
CA VAL A 99 15.21 8.54 10.38
C VAL A 99 15.83 7.20 9.99
N GLN A 100 15.07 6.11 10.16
CA GLN A 100 15.53 4.82 9.69
C GLN A 100 15.58 4.90 8.17
N ASP A 101 16.75 4.63 7.60
CA ASP A 101 16.96 4.47 6.17
C ASP A 101 16.17 3.24 5.70
N TYR A 102 14.87 3.42 5.45
CA TYR A 102 14.06 2.40 4.81
C TYR A 102 14.62 2.22 3.41
N LYS A 103 15.40 1.15 3.20
CA LYS A 103 15.86 0.73 1.88
C LYS A 103 14.65 0.42 1.01
N ILE A 104 14.21 1.41 0.26
CA ILE A 104 13.25 1.27 -0.82
C ILE A 104 13.90 0.33 -1.83
N ILE A 105 13.44 -0.92 -1.92
CA ILE A 105 13.87 -1.83 -2.97
C ILE A 105 13.03 -1.48 -4.21
N PRO A 106 13.62 -0.83 -5.22
CA PRO A 106 12.87 -0.49 -6.43
C PRO A 106 12.48 -1.79 -7.16
N PRO A 107 11.31 -1.83 -7.80
CA PRO A 107 10.93 -2.96 -8.64
C PRO A 107 11.92 -3.07 -9.82
N LYS A 108 12.09 -4.29 -10.36
CA LYS A 108 13.15 -4.59 -11.32
C LYS A 108 13.12 -3.70 -12.57
N TRP A 109 11.94 -3.33 -13.05
CA TRP A 109 11.76 -2.47 -14.22
C TRP A 109 12.23 -1.02 -13.99
N SER A 110 12.18 -0.52 -12.74
CA SER A 110 12.71 0.81 -12.39
C SER A 110 14.22 0.90 -12.53
N LEU A 111 14.91 -0.25 -12.55
CA LEU A 111 16.36 -0.32 -12.80
C LEU A 111 16.68 -0.40 -14.30
N GLU A 112 15.73 -0.78 -15.15
CA GLU A 112 15.94 -0.99 -16.59
C GLU A 112 16.00 0.34 -17.37
N THR A 113 15.22 1.34 -16.96
CA THR A 113 15.21 2.68 -17.58
C THR A 113 16.49 3.48 -17.32
N ALA A 114 17.30 3.11 -16.33
CA ALA A 114 18.57 3.75 -16.03
C ALA A 114 19.72 3.33 -16.98
N ASN A 115 19.56 2.26 -17.78
CA ASN A 115 20.62 1.72 -18.63
C ASN A 115 20.48 2.08 -20.13
N ALA A 116 19.46 2.85 -20.51
CA ALA A 116 19.36 3.39 -21.86
C ALA A 116 20.26 4.62 -22.01
N LYS A 117 21.56 4.40 -22.23
CA LYS A 117 22.48 5.48 -22.63
C LYS A 117 21.94 6.17 -23.89
N PRO A 118 21.88 7.51 -23.95
CA PRO A 118 21.50 8.22 -25.17
C PRO A 118 22.58 7.93 -26.22
N LYS A 119 22.16 7.34 -27.36
CA LYS A 119 23.03 7.22 -28.54
C LYS A 119 23.28 8.62 -29.07
N LEU A 120 24.53 9.07 -28.94
CA LEU A 120 25.09 10.24 -29.64
C LEU A 120 25.20 9.93 -31.14
#